data_AF-A0A0F7KUZ9-F1
#
_entry.id   AF-A0A0F7KUZ9-F1
#
_cell.length_a   1.000
_cell.length_b   1.000
_cell.length_c   1.000
_cell.angle_alpha   90.00
_cell.angle_beta   90.00
_cell.angle_gamma   90.00
#
_symmetry.space_group_name_H-M   'P 1'
#
loop_
_entity.id
_entity.type
_entity.pdbx_description
1 polymer ?
#
loop_
_entity_poly.entity_id
_entity_poly.type
_entity_poly.pdbx_seq_one_letter_code
_entity_poly.pdbx_strand_id
1 'polypeptide(L)'
;MPLYVPQILLALAIMMTAVAGIWLLVNARAVARLFRSTGIIEPGPGPRRASRRAVVVALVAFNIGWIGSIAIWSWAMSDDAPMVVDTQP
;
A
#
# COMPACT_ATOMS: atom_id res chain seq x y z
N MET A 1 13.81 19.23 -9.62
CA MET A 1 13.63 17.84 -10.09
C MET A 1 12.67 17.89 -11.28
N PRO A 2 12.75 17.02 -12.29
CA PRO A 2 11.77 17.05 -13.37
C PRO A 2 10.36 16.86 -12.81
N LEU A 3 9.39 17.69 -13.22
CA LEU A 3 8.00 17.70 -12.71
C LEU A 3 7.34 16.31 -12.74
N TYR A 4 7.70 15.47 -13.70
CA TYR A 4 7.14 14.12 -13.87
C TYR A 4 7.64 13.09 -12.84
N VAL A 5 8.76 13.32 -12.17
CA VAL A 5 9.35 12.33 -11.25
C VAL A 5 8.44 11.98 -10.07
N PRO A 6 7.94 12.95 -9.26
CA PRO A 6 7.04 12.62 -8.15
C PRO A 6 5.75 11.94 -8.60
N GLN A 7 5.22 12.33 -9.77
CA GLN A 7 3.98 11.77 -10.32
C GLN A 7 4.16 10.30 -10.75
N ILE A 8 5.28 9.98 -11.40
CA ILE A 8 5.63 8.60 -11.77
C ILE A 8 5.85 7.75 -10.52
N LEU A 9 6.60 8.25 -9.54
CA LEU A 9 6.86 7.53 -8.29
C LEU A 9 5.56 7.28 -7.51
N LEU A 10 4.68 8.27 -7.45
CA LEU A 10 3.37 8.14 -6.82
C LEU A 10 2.51 7.10 -7.54
N ALA A 11 2.46 7.13 -8.88
CA ALA A 11 1.72 6.15 -9.67
C ALA A 11 2.24 4.71 -9.43
N LEU A 12 3.56 4.52 -9.40
CA LEU A 12 4.18 3.22 -9.12
C LEU A 12 3.85 2.73 -7.70
N ALA A 13 3.92 3.62 -6.70
CA ALA A 13 3.59 3.29 -5.30
C ALA A 13 2.11 2.89 -5.14
N ILE A 14 1.20 3.61 -5.79
CA ILE A 14 -0.23 3.29 -5.81
C ILE A 14 -0.47 1.95 -6.51
N MET A 15 0.13 1.72 -7.69
CA MET A 15 0.00 0.45 -8.40
C MET A 15 0.51 -0.74 -7.59
N MET A 16 1.67 -0.61 -6.94
CA MET A 16 2.21 -1.63 -6.06
C MET A 16 1.26 -1.95 -4.90
N THR A 17 0.69 -0.92 -4.28
CA THR A 17 -0.31 -1.06 -3.21
C THR A 17 -1.57 -1.77 -3.71
N ALA A 18 -2.12 -1.35 -4.85
CA ALA A 18 -3.34 -1.90 -5.41
C ALA A 18 -3.17 -3.37 -5.80
N VAL A 19 -2.10 -3.71 -6.52
CA VAL A 19 -1.82 -5.09 -6.93
C VAL A 19 -1.61 -5.99 -5.70
N ALA A 20 -0.82 -5.54 -4.72
CA ALA A 20 -0.62 -6.30 -3.49
C ALA A 20 -1.92 -6.46 -2.70
N GLY A 21 -2.74 -5.41 -2.61
CA GLY A 21 -4.03 -5.42 -1.92
C GLY A 21 -5.02 -6.38 -2.58
N ILE A 22 -5.20 -6.31 -3.90
CA ILE A 22 -6.05 -7.24 -4.66
C ILE A 22 -5.59 -8.67 -4.45
N TRP A 23 -4.27 -8.92 -4.53
CA TRP A 23 -3.73 -10.25 -4.32
C TRP A 23 -4.00 -10.77 -2.89
N LEU A 24 -3.87 -9.91 -1.87
CA LEU A 24 -4.18 -10.24 -0.48
C LEU A 24 -5.68 -10.58 -0.29
N LEU A 25 -6.58 -9.83 -0.93
CA LEU A 25 -8.02 -10.09 -0.89
C LEU A 25 -8.38 -11.42 -1.57
N VAL A 26 -7.83 -11.68 -2.76
CA VAL A 26 -8.00 -12.98 -3.45
C VAL A 26 -7.47 -14.13 -2.59
N ASN A 27 -6.41 -13.88 -1.81
CA ASN A 27 -5.80 -14.84 -0.91
C ASN A 27 -6.22 -14.65 0.57
N ALA A 28 -7.39 -14.05 0.84
CA ALA A 28 -7.82 -13.71 2.20
C ALA A 28 -7.81 -14.90 3.17
N ARG A 29 -8.09 -16.12 2.70
CA ARG A 29 -7.97 -17.34 3.53
C ARG A 29 -6.53 -17.62 3.97
N ALA A 30 -5.54 -17.36 3.12
CA ALA A 30 -4.14 -17.50 3.47
C ALA A 30 -3.70 -16.42 4.47
N VAL A 31 -4.24 -15.20 4.34
CA VAL A 31 -4.08 -14.12 5.33
C VAL A 31 -4.68 -14.52 6.67
N ALA A 32 -5.92 -15.02 6.69
CA ALA A 32 -6.57 -15.50 7.92
C ALA A 32 -5.76 -16.59 8.62
N ARG A 33 -5.17 -17.53 7.87
CA ARG A 33 -4.27 -18.54 8.42
C ARG A 33 -2.99 -17.96 9.03
N LEU A 34 -2.46 -16.85 8.50
CA LEU A 34 -1.30 -16.17 9.08
C LEU A 34 -1.61 -15.64 10.48
N PHE A 35 -2.85 -15.20 10.71
CA PHE A 35 -3.31 -14.63 11.98
C PHE A 35 -4.09 -15.61 12.87
N ARG A 36 -4.21 -16.89 12.50
CA ARG A 36 -4.97 -17.89 13.27
C ARG A 36 -4.56 -17.97 14.74
N SER A 37 -3.27 -17.76 15.05
CA SER A 37 -2.76 -17.84 16.42
C SER A 37 -3.29 -16.74 17.35
N THR A 38 -3.95 -15.70 16.83
CA THR A 38 -4.52 -14.64 17.66
C THR A 38 -5.86 -15.01 18.29
N GLY A 39 -6.51 -16.08 17.83
CA GLY A 39 -7.85 -16.49 18.28
C GLY A 39 -9.00 -15.57 17.81
N ILE A 40 -8.69 -14.46 17.15
CA ILE A 40 -9.67 -13.50 16.63
C ILE A 40 -10.17 -13.90 15.24
N ILE A 41 -9.30 -14.54 14.46
CA ILE A 41 -9.55 -14.85 13.05
C ILE A 41 -9.52 -16.37 12.84
N GLU A 42 -10.67 -16.94 12.51
CA GLU A 42 -10.78 -18.35 12.13
C GLU A 42 -10.70 -18.48 10.59
N PRO A 43 -9.73 -19.24 10.04
CA PRO A 43 -9.66 -19.45 8.61
C PRO A 43 -10.76 -20.43 8.15
N GLY A 44 -11.50 -20.06 7.11
CA GLY A 44 -12.51 -20.94 6.51
C GLY A 44 -11.93 -22.24 5.93
N PRO A 45 -12.75 -23.30 5.79
CA PRO A 45 -12.31 -24.61 5.31
C PRO A 45 -11.81 -24.54 3.86
N GLY A 46 -10.80 -25.35 3.54
CA GLY A 46 -10.28 -25.54 2.18
C GLY A 46 -8.75 -25.56 2.03
N PRO A 47 -8.25 -25.88 0.83
CA PRO A 47 -6.83 -26.12 0.58
C PRO A 47 -5.97 -24.85 0.75
N ARG A 48 -4.68 -25.05 1.01
CA ARG A 48 -3.68 -23.96 1.09
C ARG A 48 -3.32 -23.51 -0.32
N ARG A 49 -3.83 -22.34 -0.73
CA ARG A 49 -3.53 -21.74 -2.04
C ARG A 49 -2.24 -20.91 -2.08
N ALA A 50 -1.83 -20.30 -0.98
CA ALA A 50 -0.64 -19.45 -0.90
C ALA A 50 0.22 -19.79 0.33
N SER A 51 1.54 -19.64 0.17
CA SER A 51 2.52 -19.89 1.23
C SER A 51 2.55 -18.74 2.24
N ARG A 52 3.00 -19.01 3.47
CA ARG A 52 3.14 -17.99 4.52
C ARG A 52 4.06 -16.85 4.09
N ARG A 53 5.18 -17.20 3.42
CA ARG A 53 6.14 -16.21 2.90
C ARG A 53 5.51 -15.29 1.87
N ALA A 54 4.71 -15.83 0.93
CA ALA A 54 4.04 -15.02 -0.08
C ALA A 54 3.08 -13.99 0.54
N VAL A 55 2.30 -14.40 1.55
CA VAL A 55 1.41 -13.49 2.29
C VAL A 55 2.20 -12.39 2.99
N VAL A 56 3.30 -12.73 3.66
CA VAL A 56 4.15 -11.73 4.33
C VAL A 56 4.75 -10.75 3.32
N VAL A 57 5.29 -11.25 2.20
CA VAL A 57 5.83 -10.38 1.14
C VAL A 57 4.77 -9.44 0.59
N ALA A 58 3.56 -9.94 0.32
CA ALA A 58 2.45 -9.12 -0.16
C ALA A 58 2.01 -8.07 0.86
N LEU A 59 1.98 -8.41 2.15
CA LEU A 59 1.70 -7.44 3.23
C LEU A 59 2.77 -6.35 3.31
N VAL A 60 4.06 -6.72 3.23
CA VAL A 60 5.15 -5.75 3.22
C VAL A 60 5.06 -4.85 1.98
N ALA A 61 4.82 -5.43 0.80
CA ALA A 61 4.68 -4.68 -0.44
C ALA A 61 3.51 -3.68 -0.39
N PHE A 62 2.36 -4.12 0.13
CA PHE A 62 1.19 -3.26 0.35
C PHE A 62 1.54 -2.07 1.26
N ASN A 63 2.19 -2.33 2.39
CA ASN A 63 2.54 -1.27 3.35
C ASN A 63 3.60 -0.31 2.79
N ILE A 64 4.63 -0.81 2.11
CA ILE A 64 5.66 0.03 1.49
C ILE A 64 5.05 0.94 0.43
N GLY A 65 4.20 0.40 -0.45
CA GLY A 65 3.53 1.19 -1.47
C GLY A 65 2.62 2.26 -0.85
N TRP A 66 1.84 1.90 0.18
CA TRP A 66 0.92 2.82 0.83
C TRP A 66 1.66 3.94 1.57
N ILE A 67 2.60 3.61 2.45
CA ILE A 67 3.42 4.60 3.18
C ILE A 67 4.22 5.46 2.20
N GLY A 68 4.80 4.85 1.17
CA GLY A 68 5.52 5.56 0.12
C GLY A 68 4.64 6.57 -0.61
N SER A 69 3.42 6.18 -0.97
CA SER A 69 2.46 7.08 -1.62
C SER A 69 2.10 8.30 -0.76
N ILE A 70 1.86 8.10 0.54
CA ILE A 70 1.60 9.19 1.48
C ILE A 70 2.82 10.11 1.61
N ALA A 71 4.03 9.54 1.73
CA ALA A 71 5.25 10.32 1.86
C ALA A 71 5.52 11.18 0.61
N ILE A 72 5.38 10.59 -0.59
CA ILE A 72 5.56 11.30 -1.86
C ILE A 72 4.51 12.40 -2.01
N TRP A 73 3.24 12.09 -1.75
CA TRP A 73 2.16 13.07 -1.84
C TRP A 73 2.32 14.22 -0.84
N SER A 74 2.64 13.90 0.42
CA SER A 74 2.88 14.90 1.46
C SER A 74 4.05 15.80 1.11
N TRP A 75 5.15 15.23 0.61
CA TRP A 75 6.31 16.00 0.19
C TRP A 75 5.98 16.90 -1.00
N ALA A 76 5.37 16.36 -2.06
CA ALA A 76 5.00 17.12 -3.25
C ALA A 76 4.01 18.26 -2.95
N MET A 77 3.03 18.05 -2.06
CA MET A 77 2.04 19.06 -1.69
C MET A 77 2.61 20.14 -0.74
N SER A 78 3.63 19.80 0.06
CA SER A 78 4.25 20.75 0.99
C SER A 78 5.05 21.84 0.25
N ASP A 79 5.60 21.52 -0.92
CA ASP A 79 6.30 22.49 -1.76
C ASP A 79 5.33 23.48 -2.46
N ASP A 80 4.06 23.08 -2.69
CA ASP A 80 3.03 23.92 -3.35
C ASP A 80 2.21 24.80 -2.37
N ALA A 81 2.32 24.57 -1.06
CA ALA A 81 1.49 25.24 -0.05
C ALA A 81 1.79 26.74 0.21
N PRO A 82 2.98 27.33 -0.02
CA PRO A 82 3.20 28.73 0.31
C PRO A 82 2.70 29.76 -0.73
N MET A 83 2.35 29.39 -1.96
CA MET A 83 2.12 30.41 -3.01
C MET A 83 0.69 30.95 -3.13
N VAL A 84 -0.28 30.48 -2.34
CA VAL A 84 -1.68 30.91 -2.44
C VAL A 84 -2.05 32.02 -1.44
N VAL A 85 -1.14 32.38 -0.52
CA VAL A 85 -1.39 33.43 0.49
C VAL A 85 -0.67 34.75 0.17
N ASP A 86 0.34 34.74 -0.70
CA ASP A 86 1.13 35.94 -1.04
C ASP A 86 0.61 36.73 -2.26
N THR A 87 -0.48 36.29 -2.89
CA THR A 87 -1.09 37.00 -4.05
C THR A 87 -2.47 37.59 -3.74
N GLN A 88 -2.82 37.80 -2.48
CA GLN A 88 -4.02 38.58 -2.15
C GLN A 88 -3.62 40.07 -1.99
N PRO A 89 -4.03 40.96 -2.91
CA PRO A 89 -3.93 42.41 -2.69
C PRO A 89 -4.82 42.87 -1.53
#